data_AF-A0A3S0YQ00-F1
#
_entry.id   AF-A0A3S0YQ00-F1
#
_cell.length_a   1.000
_cell.length_b   1.000
_cell.length_c   1.000
_cell.angle_alpha   90.00
_cell.angle_beta   90.00
_cell.angle_gamma   90.00
#
_symmetry.space_group_name_H-M   'P 1'
#
loop_
_entity.id
_entity.type
_entity.pdbx_description
1 polymer ?
#
loop_
_entity_poly.entity_id
_entity_poly.type
_entity_poly.pdbx_seq_one_letter_code
_entity_poly.pdbx_strand_id
1 'polypeptide(L)' 'MEPVIGLDVAKGFSVLQAFTKRGEAYGKPETIRHAGGLERLDHIIRQLEEQTDIKPVVILEATGHYHRVVVAYLQQMN' A
#
# COMPACT_ATOMS: atom_id res chain seq x y z
N MET A 1 7.00 12.53 -10.91
CA MET A 1 7.26 11.26 -10.18
C MET A 1 5.91 10.71 -9.80
N GLU A 2 5.71 9.42 -9.95
CA GLU A 2 4.46 8.74 -9.61
C GLU A 2 4.26 8.75 -8.09
N PRO A 3 3.01 8.77 -7.59
CA PRO A 3 2.73 8.53 -6.18
C PRO A 3 3.12 7.09 -5.82
N VAL A 4 3.55 6.90 -4.57
CA VAL A 4 4.12 5.63 -4.10
C VAL A 4 3.47 5.22 -2.78
N ILE A 5 3.18 3.94 -2.64
CA ILE A 5 2.81 3.32 -1.37
C ILE A 5 3.91 2.33 -1.00
N GLY A 6 4.61 2.59 0.10
CA GLY A 6 5.54 1.64 0.70
C GLY A 6 4.82 0.76 1.73
N LEU A 7 5.05 -0.54 1.65
CA LEU A 7 4.59 -1.54 2.62
C LEU A 7 5.78 -2.30 3.18
N ASP A 8 6.01 -2.18 4.48
CA ASP A 8 6.84 -3.10 5.26
C ASP A 8 5.96 -4.29 5.66
N VAL A 9 6.26 -5.47 5.14
CA VAL A 9 5.41 -6.67 5.23
C VAL A 9 6.00 -7.69 6.20
N ALA A 10 5.27 -7.88 7.30
CA ALA A 10 5.53 -8.89 8.32
C ALA A 10 4.45 -9.98 8.32
N LYS A 11 4.56 -10.95 9.24
CA LYS A 11 3.56 -12.02 9.38
C LYS A 11 2.22 -11.45 9.88
N GLY A 12 1.22 -11.43 9.01
CA GLY A 12 -0.17 -11.11 9.36
C GLY A 12 -0.49 -9.61 9.43
N PHE A 13 0.48 -8.74 9.19
CA PHE A 13 0.27 -7.30 9.11
C PHE A 13 1.33 -6.64 8.22
N SER A 14 1.04 -5.41 7.81
CA SER A 14 1.99 -4.52 7.14
C SER A 14 1.95 -3.12 7.72
N VAL A 15 3.07 -2.42 7.71
CA VAL A 15 3.12 -0.98 7.96
C VAL A 15 3.12 -0.27 6.60
N LEU A 16 2.13 0.58 6.38
CA LEU A 16 1.90 1.32 5.16
C LEU A 16 2.34 2.78 5.34
N GLN A 17 3.03 3.35 4.35
CA GLN A 17 3.20 4.79 4.19
C GLN A 17 3.04 5.19 2.73
N ALA A 18 2.20 6.20 2.49
CA ALA A 18 1.95 6.73 1.15
C ALA A 18 2.69 8.05 0.91
N PHE A 19 2.94 8.36 -0.36
CA PHE A 19 3.59 9.60 -0.81
C PHE A 19 2.93 10.06 -2.11
N THR A 20 2.52 11.33 -2.18
CA THR A 20 1.99 11.94 -3.42
C THR A 20 3.12 12.25 -4.40
N LYS A 21 4.29 12.62 -3.87
CA LYS A 21 5.56 12.79 -4.61
C LYS A 21 6.75 12.63 -3.68
N ARG A 22 7.97 12.65 -4.23
CA ARG A 22 9.21 12.55 -3.43
C ARG A 22 9.24 13.60 -2.32
N GLY A 23 9.35 13.14 -1.08
CA GLY A 23 9.44 14.00 0.10
C GLY A 23 8.09 14.54 0.60
N GLU A 24 6.97 14.17 -0.04
CA GLU A 24 5.63 14.59 0.38
C GLU A 24 4.82 13.37 0.83
N ALA A 25 4.82 13.14 2.15
CA ALA A 25 4.06 12.05 2.75
C ALA A 25 2.56 12.33 2.72
N TYR A 26 1.78 11.31 2.37
CA TYR A 26 0.33 11.31 2.50
C TYR A 26 -0.05 10.62 3.80
N GLY A 27 -0.58 11.39 4.75
CA GLY A 27 -0.95 10.89 6.07
C GLY A 27 0.25 10.44 6.91
N LYS A 28 -0.04 9.68 7.97
CA LYS A 28 0.96 9.06 8.85
C LYS A 28 1.11 7.57 8.51
N PRO A 29 2.20 6.91 8.92
CA PRO A 29 2.30 5.47 8.78
C PRO A 29 1.14 4.77 9.52
N GLU A 30 0.52 3.79 8.87
CA GLU A 30 -0.59 3.02 9.44
C GLU A 30 -0.31 1.52 9.38
N THR A 31 -0.73 0.79 10.42
CA THR A 31 -0.63 -0.68 10.43
C THR A 31 -1.91 -1.29 9.90
N ILE A 32 -1.81 -2.10 8.85
CA ILE A 32 -2.91 -2.86 8.28
C ILE A 32 -2.78 -4.34 8.62
N ARG A 33 -3.87 -4.99 9.01
CA ARG A 33 -3.91 -6.44 9.23
C ARG A 33 -4.19 -7.15 7.92
N HIS A 34 -3.52 -8.26 7.66
CA HIS A 34 -3.76 -9.04 6.43
C HIS A 34 -5.14 -9.70 6.42
N ALA A 35 -5.60 -10.15 7.59
CA ALA A 35 -6.94 -10.69 7.74
C ALA A 35 -7.95 -9.55 7.93
N GLY A 36 -8.75 -9.27 6.90
CA GLY A 36 -9.85 -8.30 6.94
C GLY A 36 -9.41 -6.85 7.16
N GLY A 37 -8.22 -6.48 6.68
CA GLY A 37 -7.77 -5.09 6.71
C GLY A 37 -7.06 -4.63 5.43
N LEU A 38 -7.04 -5.46 4.39
CA LEU A 38 -6.40 -5.13 3.10
C LEU A 38 -7.25 -4.18 2.26
N GLU A 39 -8.55 -4.08 2.52
CA GLU A 39 -9.44 -3.06 1.93
C GLU A 39 -8.98 -1.63 2.23
N ARG A 40 -8.24 -1.44 3.32
CA ARG A 40 -7.62 -0.16 3.62
C ARG A 40 -6.56 0.22 2.57
N LEU A 41 -5.81 -0.76 2.04
CA LEU A 41 -4.85 -0.53 0.97
C LEU A 41 -5.54 -0.08 -0.33
N ASP A 42 -6.67 -0.70 -0.70
CA ASP A 42 -7.48 -0.26 -1.86
C ASP A 42 -7.95 1.19 -1.69
N HIS A 43 -8.46 1.53 -0.51
CA HIS A 43 -8.90 2.89 -0.23
C HIS A 43 -7.78 3.92 -0.41
N ILE A 44 -6.58 3.65 0.10
CA ILE A 44 -5.42 4.55 -0.06
C ILE A 44 -5.00 4.66 -1.54
N ILE A 45 -5.03 3.55 -2.29
CA ILE A 45 -4.73 3.56 -3.73
C ILE A 45 -5.67 4.51 -4.47
N ARG A 46 -6.99 4.38 -4.24
CA ARG A 46 -8.01 5.23 -4.88
C ARG A 46 -7.86 6.69 -4.49
N GLN A 47 -7.62 6.99 -3.21
CA GLN A 47 -7.42 8.36 -2.75
C GLN A 47 -6.21 9.03 -3.41
N LEU A 48 -5.09 8.32 -3.55
CA LEU A 48 -3.92 8.86 -4.23
C LEU A 48 -4.17 9.05 -5.73
N GLU A 49 -4.83 8.10 -6.38
CA GLU A 49 -5.18 8.21 -7.80
C GLU A 49 -6.11 9.40 -8.06
N GLU A 50 -7.16 9.57 -7.25
CA GLU A 50 -8.07 10.73 -7.31
C GLU A 50 -7.36 12.07 -7.08
N GLN A 51 -6.40 12.12 -6.16
CA GLN A 51 -5.70 13.37 -5.83
C GLN A 51 -4.60 13.75 -6.83
N THR A 52 -3.99 12.76 -7.48
CA THR A 52 -2.80 12.98 -8.31
C THR A 52 -3.06 12.75 -9.80
N ASP A 53 -4.22 12.19 -10.16
CA ASP A 53 -4.57 11.75 -11.52
C ASP A 53 -3.60 10.67 -12.05
N ILE A 54 -2.89 9.98 -11.14
CA ILE A 54 -1.87 8.98 -11.46
C ILE A 54 -2.07 7.78 -10.53
N LYS A 55 -2.18 6.58 -11.12
CA LYS A 55 -2.22 5.33 -10.35
C LYS A 55 -0.92 5.15 -9.55
N PRO A 56 -0.98 4.94 -8.22
CA PRO A 56 0.21 4.80 -7.41
C PRO A 56 0.94 3.47 -7.62
N VAL A 57 2.26 3.52 -7.49
CA VAL A 57 3.12 2.34 -7.47
C VAL A 57 3.19 1.78 -6.06
N VAL A 58 2.87 0.49 -5.89
CA VAL A 58 2.99 -0.21 -4.61
C VAL A 58 4.35 -0.90 -4.53
N ILE A 59 5.14 -0.57 -3.52
CA ILE A 59 6.47 -1.14 -3.25
C ILE A 59 6.38 -1.97 -1.97
N LEU A 60 6.81 -3.24 -2.06
CA LEU A 60 6.81 -4.16 -0.93
C LEU A 60 8.25 -4.40 -0.46
N GLU A 61 8.53 -4.05 0.80
CA GLU A 61 9.65 -4.58 1.57
C GLU A 61 9.09 -5.76 2.37
N ALA A 62 9.60 -6.96 2.17
CA ALA A 62 8.96 -8.16 2.69
C ALA A 62 9.94 -9.06 3.43
N THR A 63 9.58 -9.40 4.67
CA THR A 63 10.26 -10.47 5.40
C THR A 63 9.74 -11.83 4.92
N GLY A 64 10.50 -12.50 4.06
CA GLY A 64 10.14 -13.83 3.55
C GLY A 64 8.89 -13.83 2.65
N HIS A 65 8.03 -14.83 2.80
CA HIS A 65 6.90 -15.07 1.89
C HIS A 65 5.59 -14.40 2.30
N TYR A 66 5.58 -13.55 3.33
CA TYR A 66 4.35 -12.94 3.84
C TYR A 66 3.70 -11.93 2.87
N HIS A 67 4.44 -11.42 1.88
CA HIS A 67 3.89 -10.57 0.82
C HIS A 67 2.86 -11.27 -0.08
N ARG A 68 2.85 -12.61 -0.14
CA ARG A 68 1.98 -13.35 -1.06
C ARG A 68 0.50 -13.04 -0.89
N VAL A 69 0.04 -12.82 0.35
CA VAL A 69 -1.36 -12.46 0.62
C VAL A 69 -1.68 -11.05 0.11
N VAL A 70 -0.75 -10.11 0.27
CA VAL A 70 -0.89 -8.73 -0.22
C VAL A 70 -0.91 -8.71 -1.75
N VAL A 71 0.01 -9.45 -2.39
CA VAL A 71 0.06 -9.56 -3.87
C VAL A 71 -1.20 -10.22 -4.41
N ALA A 72 -1.66 -11.31 -3.81
CA ALA A 72 -2.90 -11.97 -4.24
C ALA A 72 -4.11 -11.03 -4.15
N TYR A 73 -4.20 -10.23 -3.09
CA TYR A 73 -5.24 -9.21 -2.94
C TYR A 73 -5.15 -8.14 -4.05
N LEU A 74 -3.96 -7.56 -4.27
CA LEU A 74 -3.75 -6.54 -5.31
C LEU A 74 -4.05 -7.07 -6.72
N GLN A 75 -3.76 -8.34 -7.02
CA GLN A 75 -4.08 -8.96 -8.30
C GLN A 75 -5.58 -9.18 -8.50
N GLN A 76 -6.37 -9.32 -7.43
CA GLN A 76 -7.84 -9.44 -7.50
C GLN A 76 -8.55 -8.10 -7.69
N MET A 77 -7.87 -6.99 -7.42
CA MET A 77 -8.40 -5.64 -7.64
C MET A 77 -8.39 -5.22 -9.11
N ASN A 78 -7.82 -6.04 -9.99
CA ASN A 78 -7.60 -5.78 -11.41
C ASN A 78 -8.82 -6.11 -12.27
#